data_AF-A0A2D4Q175-F1
#
_entry.id   AF-A0A2D4Q175-F1
#
_cell.length_a   1.000
_cell.length_b   1.000
_cell.length_c   1.000
_cell.angle_alpha   90.00
_cell.angle_beta   90.00
_cell.angle_gamma   90.00
#
_symmetry.space_group_name_H-M   'P 1'
#
loop_
_entity.id
_entity.type
_entity.pdbx_description
1 polymer ?
#
loop_
_entity_poly.entity_id
_entity_poly.type
_entity_poly.pdbx_seq_one_letter_code
_entity_poly.pdbx_strand_id
1 'polypeptide(L)'
;GLYRHFLKSYNFDGWFRTRRKEMTRKLEALHLEALCNEDLLFWSQKHTEVETVDLVLKLKAKLIDGENLPVKHGTIEKLKQHIDSIILAQPEDLQGILTKTGSV
;
A
#
# COMPACT_ATOMS: atom_id res chain seq x y z
N GLY A 1 -24.91 -34.65 6.41
CA GLY A 1 -24.70 -34.35 4.99
C GLY A 1 -23.22 -34.24 4.67
N LEU A 2 -22.81 -34.74 3.51
CA LEU A 2 -21.40 -34.82 3.07
C LEU A 2 -20.71 -33.44 3.03
N TYR A 3 -21.38 -32.40 2.53
CA TYR A 3 -20.84 -31.03 2.52
C TYR A 3 -20.45 -30.51 3.90
N ARG A 4 -21.29 -30.77 4.92
CA ARG A 4 -21.01 -30.33 6.31
C ARG A 4 -19.74 -30.99 6.87
N HIS A 5 -19.40 -32.21 6.44
CA HIS A 5 -18.20 -32.91 6.86
C HIS A 5 -16.98 -32.44 6.06
N PHE A 6 -17.13 -32.25 4.75
CA PHE A 6 -16.08 -31.69 3.89
C PHE A 6 -15.63 -30.30 4.35
N LEU A 7 -16.57 -29.39 4.63
CA LEU A 7 -16.27 -28.02 5.09
C LEU A 7 -15.56 -27.97 6.45
N LYS A 8 -15.62 -29.05 7.24
CA LYS A 8 -14.91 -29.19 8.53
C LYS A 8 -13.60 -29.96 8.41
N SER A 9 -13.28 -30.48 7.22
CA SER A 9 -12.06 -31.26 7.01
C SER A 9 -10.82 -30.36 6.95
N TYR A 10 -9.69 -30.89 7.39
CA TYR A 10 -8.40 -30.18 7.32
C TYR A 10 -8.00 -29.81 5.88
N ASN A 11 -8.34 -30.66 4.90
CA ASN A 11 -8.07 -30.38 3.49
C ASN A 11 -8.80 -29.11 3.02
N PHE A 12 -10.07 -28.95 3.40
CA PHE A 12 -10.82 -27.75 3.05
C PHE A 12 -10.30 -26.52 3.82
N ASP A 13 -10.03 -26.63 5.11
CA ASP A 13 -9.51 -25.50 5.91
C ASP A 13 -8.17 -25.00 5.36
N GLY A 14 -7.23 -25.90 5.05
CA GLY A 14 -5.94 -25.54 4.46
C GLY A 14 -6.08 -24.88 3.09
N TRP A 15 -6.88 -25.48 2.19
CA TRP A 15 -7.17 -24.90 0.88
C TRP A 15 -7.83 -23.52 0.99
N PHE A 16 -8.82 -23.38 1.87
CA PHE A 16 -9.56 -22.13 2.07
C PHE A 16 -8.66 -21.01 2.60
N ARG A 17 -7.77 -21.30 3.56
CA ARG A 17 -6.78 -20.34 4.06
C ARG A 17 -5.85 -19.86 2.95
N THR A 18 -5.32 -20.79 2.15
CA THR A 18 -4.45 -20.46 1.01
C THR A 18 -5.20 -19.60 -0.01
N ARG A 19 -6.41 -19.99 -0.42
CA ARG A 19 -7.22 -19.22 -1.36
C ARG A 19 -7.60 -17.84 -0.83
N ARG A 20 -7.93 -17.73 0.45
CA ARG A 20 -8.22 -16.45 1.09
C ARG A 20 -6.98 -15.56 1.07
N LYS A 21 -5.80 -16.09 1.40
CA LYS A 21 -4.54 -15.34 1.34
C LYS A 21 -4.22 -14.85 -0.07
N GLU A 22 -4.39 -15.69 -1.10
CA GLU A 22 -4.22 -15.31 -2.51
C GLU A 22 -5.16 -14.17 -2.90
N MET A 23 -6.44 -14.28 -2.54
CA MET A 23 -7.45 -13.27 -2.84
C MET A 23 -7.12 -11.94 -2.15
N THR A 24 -6.77 -11.97 -0.85
CA THR A 24 -6.40 -10.77 -0.10
C THR A 24 -5.20 -10.07 -0.73
N ARG A 25 -4.13 -10.80 -1.07
CA ARG A 25 -2.95 -10.21 -1.72
C ARG A 25 -3.27 -9.60 -3.07
N LYS A 26 -4.15 -10.23 -3.86
CA LYS A 26 -4.57 -9.68 -5.15
C LYS A 26 -5.40 -8.40 -4.96
N LEU A 27 -6.25 -8.34 -3.95
CA LEU A 27 -7.02 -7.13 -3.64
C LEU A 27 -6.11 -6.00 -3.18
N GLU A 28 -5.12 -6.28 -2.33
CA GLU A 28 -4.11 -5.31 -1.88
C GLU A 28 -3.30 -4.76 -3.05
N ALA A 29 -2.88 -5.63 -3.97
CA ALA A 29 -2.17 -5.22 -5.19
C ALA A 29 -3.03 -4.28 -6.05
N LEU A 30 -4.30 -4.62 -6.30
CA LEU A 30 -5.22 -3.77 -7.07
C LEU A 30 -5.48 -2.43 -6.40
N HIS A 31 -5.60 -2.43 -5.07
CA HIS A 31 -5.79 -1.19 -4.31
C HIS A 31 -4.56 -0.28 -4.40
N LEU A 32 -3.35 -0.86 -4.33
CA LEU A 32 -2.11 -0.10 -4.49
C LEU A 32 -1.97 0.47 -5.92
N GLU A 33 -2.31 -0.31 -6.94
CA GLU A 33 -2.33 0.16 -8.32
C GLU A 33 -3.30 1.31 -8.53
N ALA A 34 -4.51 1.22 -7.97
CA ALA A 34 -5.51 2.28 -8.04
C ALA A 34 -4.99 3.56 -7.35
N LEU A 35 -4.43 3.41 -6.14
CA LEU A 35 -3.83 4.53 -5.38
C LEU A 35 -2.74 5.24 -6.20
N CYS A 36 -1.88 4.50 -6.89
CA CYS A 36 -0.81 5.09 -7.71
C CYS A 36 -1.34 5.80 -8.96
N ASN A 37 -2.60 5.58 -9.35
CA ASN A 37 -3.21 6.27 -10.50
C ASN A 37 -3.93 7.57 -10.11
N GLU A 38 -4.14 7.80 -8.80
CA GLU A 38 -4.68 9.06 -8.30
C GLU A 38 -3.63 10.17 -8.30
N ASP A 39 -4.10 11.42 -8.36
CA ASP A 39 -3.25 12.61 -8.24
C ASP A 39 -3.05 12.97 -6.76
N LEU A 40 -2.10 12.28 -6.14
CA LEU A 40 -1.78 12.43 -4.72
C LEU A 40 -1.16 13.79 -4.40
N LEU A 41 -0.49 14.41 -5.37
CA LEU A 41 0.11 15.74 -5.20
C LEU A 41 -1.00 16.80 -5.13
N PHE A 42 -1.95 16.76 -6.06
CA PHE A 42 -3.13 17.62 -6.00
C PHE A 42 -3.94 17.40 -4.71
N TRP A 43 -4.06 16.14 -4.27
CA TRP A 43 -4.70 15.83 -2.98
C TRP A 43 -3.97 16.53 -1.83
N SER A 44 -2.64 16.41 -1.73
CA SER A 44 -1.87 17.01 -0.63
C SER A 44 -2.02 18.54 -0.55
N GLN A 45 -2.15 19.22 -1.70
CA GLN A 45 -2.32 20.67 -1.74
C GLN A 45 -3.66 21.15 -1.15
N LYS A 46 -4.65 20.27 -1.06
CA LYS A 46 -5.97 20.58 -0.50
C LYS A 46 -6.11 20.21 0.98
N HIS A 47 -5.09 19.60 1.56
CA HIS A 47 -5.12 19.09 2.92
C HIS A 47 -4.08 19.81 3.78
N THR A 48 -4.23 19.66 5.09
CA THR A 48 -3.29 20.25 6.04
C THR A 48 -1.92 19.59 5.95
N GLU A 49 -0.92 20.29 6.46
CA GLU A 49 0.44 19.78 6.59
C GLU A 49 0.49 18.45 7.34
N VAL A 50 -0.23 18.33 8.46
CA VAL A 50 -0.30 17.10 9.27
C VAL A 50 -0.89 15.93 8.48
N GLU A 51 -1.98 16.17 7.74
CA GLU A 51 -2.60 15.14 6.89
C GLU A 51 -1.68 14.71 5.75
N THR A 52 -0.91 15.64 5.20
CA THR A 52 0.06 15.34 4.14
C THR A 52 1.24 14.54 4.68
N VAL A 53 1.76 14.88 5.85
CA VAL A 53 2.80 14.10 6.56
C VAL A 53 2.29 12.68 6.85
N ASP A 54 1.08 12.54 7.39
CA ASP A 54 0.46 11.23 7.65
C ASP A 54 0.28 10.42 6.36
N LEU A 55 -0.14 11.07 5.26
CA LEU A 55 -0.20 10.42 3.95
C LEU A 55 1.17 9.89 3.54
N VAL A 56 2.24 10.69 3.61
CA VAL A 56 3.60 10.26 3.26
C VAL A 56 4.03 9.05 4.08
N LEU A 57 3.77 9.04 5.39
CA LEU A 57 4.08 7.90 6.26
C LEU A 57 3.31 6.64 5.85
N LYS A 58 2.01 6.77 5.54
CA LYS A 58 1.18 5.66 5.05
C LYS A 58 1.64 5.14 3.69
N LEU A 59 2.04 6.02 2.77
CA LEU A 59 2.55 5.62 1.46
C LEU A 59 3.89 4.89 1.59
N LYS A 60 4.77 5.31 2.50
CA LYS A 60 6.02 4.60 2.81
C LYS A 60 5.78 3.22 3.40
N ALA A 61 4.83 3.08 4.32
CA ALA A 61 4.44 1.76 4.83
C ALA A 61 3.92 0.85 3.71
N LYS A 62 3.05 1.37 2.83
CA LYS A 62 2.55 0.65 1.65
C LYS A 62 3.65 0.29 0.66
N LEU A 63 4.73 1.07 0.59
CA LEU A 63 5.88 0.76 -0.25
C LEU A 63 6.58 -0.51 0.23
N ILE A 64 6.83 -0.63 1.54
CA ILE A 64 7.43 -1.80 2.18
C ILE A 64 6.54 -3.04 1.99
N ASP A 65 5.24 -2.90 2.28
CA ASP A 65 4.29 -3.99 2.09
C ASP A 65 4.17 -4.41 0.63
N GLY A 66 4.24 -3.43 -0.28
CA GLY A 66 4.06 -3.58 -1.72
C GLY A 66 5.16 -4.38 -2.42
N GLU A 67 6.38 -4.44 -1.89
CA GLU A 67 7.49 -5.20 -2.50
C GLU A 67 7.18 -6.70 -2.62
N ASN A 68 6.34 -7.22 -1.73
CA ASN A 68 5.92 -8.61 -1.75
C ASN A 68 4.57 -8.81 -2.46
N LEU A 69 3.90 -7.75 -2.95
CA LEU A 69 2.59 -7.87 -3.60
C LEU A 69 2.74 -8.17 -5.10
N PRO A 70 1.83 -8.96 -5.69
CA PRO A 70 1.83 -9.23 -7.13
C PRO A 70 1.24 -8.04 -7.91
N VAL A 71 1.91 -6.89 -7.86
CA VAL A 71 1.51 -5.66 -8.58
C VAL A 71 2.05 -5.63 -10.00
N LYS A 72 1.45 -4.81 -10.87
CA LYS A 72 2.00 -4.49 -12.19
C LYS A 72 3.39 -3.89 -12.09
N HIS A 73 4.23 -4.21 -13.08
CA HIS A 73 5.55 -3.63 -13.24
C HIS A 73 5.47 -2.10 -13.28
N GLY A 74 6.36 -1.41 -12.57
CA GLY A 74 6.39 0.05 -12.50
C GLY A 74 5.50 0.66 -11.40
N THR A 75 4.63 -0.12 -10.76
CA THR A 75 3.71 0.42 -9.71
C THR A 75 4.48 0.91 -8.49
N ILE A 76 5.49 0.15 -8.05
CA ILE A 76 6.33 0.49 -6.91
C ILE A 76 7.18 1.72 -7.22
N GLU A 77 7.74 1.81 -8.42
CA GLU A 77 8.49 2.97 -8.89
C GLU A 77 7.59 4.22 -8.96
N LYS A 78 6.36 4.07 -9.46
CA LYS A 78 5.38 5.16 -9.50
C LYS A 78 5.00 5.64 -8.10
N LEU A 79 4.83 4.72 -7.15
CA LEU A 79 4.59 5.07 -5.74
C LEU A 79 5.76 5.86 -5.15
N LYS A 80 7.01 5.43 -5.40
CA LYS A 80 8.22 6.16 -4.96
C LYS A 80 8.23 7.59 -5.52
N GLN A 81 7.98 7.75 -6.83
CA GLN A 81 7.91 9.05 -7.48
C GLN A 81 6.83 9.97 -6.88
N HIS A 82 5.67 9.42 -6.54
CA HIS A 82 4.60 10.17 -5.87
C HIS A 82 5.00 10.63 -4.47
N ILE A 83 5.61 9.74 -3.68
CA ILE A 83 6.13 10.07 -2.34
C ILE A 83 7.15 11.21 -2.45
N ASP A 84 8.13 11.08 -3.35
CA ASP A 84 9.17 12.09 -3.53
C ASP A 84 8.59 13.44 -3.97
N SER A 85 7.62 13.43 -4.88
CA SER A 85 6.96 14.65 -5.36
C SER A 85 6.19 15.36 -4.24
N ILE A 86 5.49 14.61 -3.39
CA ILE A 86 4.76 15.16 -2.24
C ILE A 86 5.74 15.72 -1.20
N ILE A 87 6.83 15.01 -0.91
CA ILE A 87 7.87 15.48 0.02
C ILE A 87 8.47 16.79 -0.50
N LEU A 88 8.88 16.86 -1.76
CA LEU A 88 9.48 18.07 -2.34
C LEU A 88 8.53 19.28 -2.36
N ALA A 89 7.21 19.04 -2.34
CA ALA A 89 6.22 20.11 -2.25
C ALA A 89 6.02 20.63 -0.82
N GLN A 90 6.56 19.97 0.21
CA GLN A 90 6.50 20.42 1.59
C GLN A 90 7.57 21.51 1.90
N PRO A 91 7.40 22.27 2.98
CA PRO A 91 8.45 23.14 3.53
C PRO A 91 9.75 22.39 3.91
N GLU A 92 10.88 23.10 3.91
CA GLU A 92 12.23 22.53 4.06
C GLU A 92 12.45 21.79 5.39
N ASP A 93 11.88 22.31 6.48
CA ASP A 93 11.92 21.72 7.82
C ASP A 93 11.23 20.34 7.87
N LEU A 94 10.11 20.18 7.18
CA LEU A 94 9.42 18.89 7.07
C LEU A 94 10.10 17.93 6.10
N GLN A 95 10.65 18.42 4.98
CA GLN A 95 11.40 17.59 4.04
C GLN A 95 12.52 16.83 4.75
N GLY A 96 13.28 17.53 5.61
CA GLY A 96 14.37 16.92 6.37
C GLY A 96 13.92 15.82 7.34
N ILE A 97 12.73 15.94 7.92
CA ILE A 97 12.17 14.94 8.83
C ILE A 97 11.62 13.74 8.05
N LEU A 98 10.87 14.01 6.98
CA LEU A 98 10.25 12.97 6.16
C LEU A 98 11.28 12.14 5.42
N THR A 99 12.39 12.72 4.95
CA THR A 99 13.47 11.96 4.29
C THR A 99 14.20 11.02 5.27
N LYS A 100 14.48 11.48 6.50
CA LYS A 100 15.19 10.69 7.53
C LYS A 100 14.38 9.54 8.12
N THR A 101 13.07 9.73 8.27
CA THR A 101 12.16 8.74 8.88
C THR A 101 11.88 7.51 8.00
N GLY A 102 12.47 7.43 6.80
CA GLY A 102 12.36 6.27 5.90
C GLY A 102 13.51 5.26 5.99
N SER A 103 14.55 5.50 6.80
CA SER A 103 15.63 4.55 7.04
C SER A 103 15.41 3.82 8.36
N VAL A 104 14.55 2.79 8.36
CA VAL A 104 14.50 1.77 9.41
C VAL A 104 14.50 0.41 8.74
#